data_AF-A0A151DUI9-F1
#
_entry.id   AF-A0A151DUI9-F1
#
_cell.length_a   1.000
_cell.length_b   1.000
_cell.length_c   1.000
_cell.angle_alpha   90.00
_cell.angle_beta   90.00
_cell.angle_gamma   90.00
#
_symmetry.space_group_name_H-M   'P 1'
#
loop_
_entity.id
_entity.type
_entity.pdbx_description
1 polymer ?
#
loop_
_entity_poly.entity_id
_entity_poly.type
_entity_poly.pdbx_seq_one_letter_code
_entity_poly.pdbx_strand_id
1 'polypeptide(L)' 'MKNKTGEIMMNATVIYTDGISEQFEAVRSTEKGVIIGRILDGEFVDCGFISKRNIKQIKNNGKRKTRQD' A
#
# COMPACT_ATOMS: atom_id res chain seq x y z
N MET A 1 -2.23 -9.00 -18.89
CA MET A 1 -1.82 -9.02 -17.47
C MET A 1 -2.84 -8.24 -16.67
N LYS A 2 -3.62 -8.89 -15.79
CA LYS A 2 -4.64 -8.22 -14.96
C LYS A 2 -3.93 -7.59 -13.76
N ASN A 3 -3.71 -6.28 -13.79
CA ASN A 3 -3.32 -5.55 -12.59
C ASN A 3 -4.51 -5.64 -11.62
N LYS A 4 -4.38 -6.45 -10.56
CA LYS A 4 -5.41 -6.55 -9.51
C LYS A 4 -5.44 -5.22 -8.74
N THR A 5 -6.31 -4.32 -9.17
CA THR A 5 -6.78 -3.21 -8.35
C THR A 5 -7.37 -3.81 -7.07
N GLY A 6 -6.81 -3.50 -5.90
CA GLY A 6 -7.37 -3.95 -4.61
C GLY A 6 -6.50 -4.85 -3.72
N GLU A 7 -5.23 -5.10 -4.05
CA GLU A 7 -4.35 -5.80 -3.09
C GLU A 7 -3.96 -4.86 -1.94
N ILE A 8 -4.25 -5.29 -0.70
CA ILE A 8 -3.85 -4.61 0.55
C ILE A 8 -2.50 -5.18 0.98
N MET A 9 -1.49 -4.32 1.08
CA MET A 9 -0.17 -4.64 1.59
C MET A 9 -0.08 -4.21 3.05
N MET A 10 0.17 -5.18 3.95
CA MET A 10 0.37 -4.92 5.37
C MET A 10 1.84 -4.56 5.65
N ASN A 11 2.07 -3.59 6.54
CA ASN A 11 3.40 -3.11 6.91
C ASN A 11 4.25 -2.70 5.70
N ALA A 12 3.67 -1.92 4.79
CA ALA A 12 4.33 -1.50 3.57
C ALA A 12 5.01 -0.14 3.74
N THR A 13 6.15 0.03 3.09
CA THR A 13 6.88 1.30 2.99
C THR A 13 6.57 1.97 1.67
N VAL A 14 6.11 3.21 1.70
CA VAL A 14 5.97 4.07 0.52
C VAL A 14 7.21 4.95 0.42
N ILE A 15 7.87 4.91 -0.73
CA ILE A 15 9.02 5.75 -1.06
C ILE A 15 8.51 6.80 -2.04
N TYR A 16 8.65 8.07 -1.65
CA TYR A 16 8.18 9.20 -2.44
C TYR A 16 9.22 9.64 -3.48
N THR A 17 8.79 10.46 -4.43
CA THR A 17 9.64 10.98 -5.50
C THR A 17 10.76 11.91 -5.03
N ASP A 18 10.58 12.56 -3.89
CA ASP A 18 11.58 13.39 -3.21
C ASP A 18 12.62 12.57 -2.41
N GLY A 19 12.46 11.25 -2.35
CA GLY A 19 13.35 10.35 -1.63
C GLY A 19 12.95 10.07 -0.17
N ILE A 20 11.91 10.73 0.35
CA ILE A 20 11.36 10.42 1.68
C ILE A 20 10.77 9.01 1.65
N SER A 21 10.90 8.29 2.77
CA SER A 21 10.33 6.95 2.94
C SER A 21 9.52 6.90 4.21
N GLU A 22 8.25 6.47 4.10
CA GLU A 22 7.34 6.32 5.23
C GLU A 22 6.77 4.91 5.29
N GLN A 23 6.60 4.38 6.49
CA GLN A 23 6.00 3.07 6.71
C GLN A 23 4.56 3.23 7.16
N PHE A 24 3.68 2.47 6.51
CA PHE A 24 2.25 2.43 6.82
C PHE A 24 1.83 1.02 7.21
N GLU A 25 0.88 0.96 8.12
CA GLU A 25 0.29 -0.29 8.60
C GLU A 25 -0.42 -1.03 7.47
N ALA A 26 -1.17 -0.31 6.64
CA ALA A 26 -1.78 -0.86 5.45
C ALA A 26 -1.71 0.11 4.26
N VAL A 27 -1.46 -0.46 3.08
CA VAL A 27 -1.41 0.27 1.81
C VAL A 27 -2.19 -0.49 0.76
N ARG A 28 -3.21 0.13 0.19
CA ARG A 28 -3.98 -0.41 -0.93
C ARG A 28 -3.63 0.34 -2.22
N SER A 29 -3.11 -0.38 -3.20
CA SER A 29 -2.81 0.17 -4.52
C SER A 29 -4.07 0.34 -5.35
N THR A 30 -4.17 1.50 -6.01
CA THR A 30 -5.24 1.85 -6.95
C THR A 30 -4.62 2.34 -8.27
N GLU A 31 -5.44 2.52 -9.29
CA GLU A 31 -4.96 3.07 -10.57
C GLU A 31 -4.43 4.51 -10.45
N LYS A 32 -5.01 5.30 -9.55
CA LYS A 32 -4.70 6.74 -9.38
C LYS A 32 -3.59 7.01 -8.36
N GLY A 33 -3.26 6.04 -7.50
CA GLY A 33 -2.37 6.24 -6.36
C GLY A 33 -2.51 5.12 -5.34
N VAL A 34 -2.22 5.41 -4.08
CA VAL A 34 -2.41 4.47 -2.98
C VAL A 34 -3.28 5.08 -1.90
N ILE A 35 -4.03 4.20 -1.24
CA ILE A 35 -4.73 4.51 -0.01
C ILE A 35 -3.89 3.92 1.11
N ILE A 36 -3.41 4.77 2.00
CA ILE A 36 -2.67 4.41 3.21
C ILE A 36 -3.62 4.46 4.39
N GLY A 37 -3.35 3.70 5.45
CA GLY A 37 -4.11 3.84 6.67
C GLY A 37 -3.83 2.76 7.71
N ARG A 38 -4.64 2.80 8.77
CA ARG A 38 -4.73 1.76 9.79
C ARG A 38 -5.88 0.82 9.49
N ILE A 39 -5.70 -0.46 9.83
CA ILE A 39 -6.76 -1.47 9.70
C ILE A 39 -7.23 -1.91 11.07
N LEU A 40 -8.53 -1.78 11.32
CA LEU A 40 -9.20 -2.38 12.48
C LEU A 40 -10.27 -3.33 11.95
N ASP A 41 -10.30 -4.56 12.45
CA ASP A 41 -11.27 -5.59 12.05
C ASP A 41 -11.37 -5.84 10.53
N GLY A 42 -10.27 -5.62 9.80
CA GLY A 42 -10.20 -5.83 8.34
C GLY A 42 -10.65 -4.63 7.50
N GLU A 43 -11.04 -3.52 8.13
CA GLU A 43 -11.46 -2.29 7.45
C GLU A 43 -10.48 -1.13 7.68
N PHE A 44 -10.35 -0.24 6.70
CA PHE A 44 -9.57 0.99 6.85
C PHE A 44 -10.35 2.01 7.67
N VAL A 45 -9.84 2.37 8.85
CA VAL A 45 -10.55 3.27 9.79
C VAL A 45 -10.05 4.71 9.71
N ASP A 46 -8.77 4.89 9.44
CA ASP A 46 -8.12 6.18 9.26
C ASP A 46 -7.26 6.10 8.01
N CYS A 47 -7.64 6.84 6.96
CA CYS A 47 -7.07 6.69 5.64
C CYS A 47 -6.62 8.01 5.01
N GLY A 48 -5.42 7.98 4.42
CA GLY A 48 -4.89 9.02 3.56
C GLY A 48 -4.80 8.54 2.11
N PHE A 49 -4.84 9.48 1.16
CA PHE A 49 -4.60 9.19 -0.25
C PHE A 49 -3.32 9.84 -0.73
N ILE A 50 -2.45 9.06 -1.37
CA ILE A 50 -1.23 9.55 -2.00
C ILE A 50 -1.35 9.31 -3.50
N SER A 51 -1.27 10.38 -4.29
CA SER A 51 -1.29 10.29 -5.75
C SER A 51 -0.07 9.53 -6.27
N LYS A 52 -0.28 8.70 -7.30
CA LYS A 52 0.79 7.92 -7.94
C LYS A 52 1.97 8.78 -8.41
N ARG A 53 1.72 10.04 -8.79
CA ARG A 53 2.77 10.98 -9.23
C ARG A 53 3.79 11.31 -8.14
N ASN A 54 3.41 11.15 -6.87
CA ASN A 54 4.27 11.42 -5.71
C ASN A 54 4.99 10.16 -5.24
N ILE A 55 4.72 8.99 -5.84
CA ILE A 55 5.23 7.69 -5.38
C ILE A 55 6.30 7.22 -6.35
N LYS A 56 7.50 6.99 -5.83
CA LYS A 56 8.59 6.37 -6.57
C LYS A 56 8.51 4.84 -6.52
N GLN A 57 8.26 4.28 -5.33
CA GLN A 57 8.22 2.84 -5.13
C GLN A 57 7.39 2.50 -3.88
N ILE A 58 6.76 1.33 -3.87
CA ILE A 58 6.16 0.76 -2.66
C ILE A 58 6.88 -0.56 -2.38
N LYS A 59 7.35 -0.74 -1.15
CA LYS A 59 7.98 -1.98 -0.68
C LYS A 59 7.04 -2.65 0.31
N ASN A 60 6.62 -3.87 0.01
CA ASN A 60 5.89 -4.68 0.97
C ASN A 60 6.89 -5.46 1.82
N ASN A 61 7.08 -5.06 3.09
CA ASN A 61 7.94 -5.77 4.02
C ASN A 61 7.23 -6.99 4.65
N GLY A 62 5.89 -7.06 4.52
CA GLY A 62 5.07 -8.19 4.93
C GLY A 62 4.95 -9.25 3.83
N LYS A 63 5.98 -10.10 3.65
CA LYS A 63 5.77 -11.37 2.96
C LYS A 63 4.93 -12.31 3.84
N ARG A 64 3.61 -12.29 3.69
CA ARG A 64 2.86 -13.56 3.67
C ARG A 64 2.63 -13.89 2.21
N LYS A 65 3.46 -14.79 1.67
CA LYS A 65 3.03 -15.61 0.53
C LYS A 65 1.75 -16.31 0.99
N THR A 66 0.59 -15.90 0.51
CA THR A 66 -0.52 -16.85 0.37
C THR A 66 -0.03 -17.90 -0.64
N ARG A 67 0.57 -18.98 -0.12
CA ARG A 67 0.56 -20.26 -0.84
C ARG A 67 -0.93 -20.58 -1.01
N GLN A 68 -1.45 -20.44 -2.22
CA GLN A 68 -2.60 -21.24 -2.61
C GLN A 68 -2.06 -22.66 -2.77
N ASP A 69 -2.59 -23.57 -1.96
CA ASP A 69 -2.48 -25.03 -2.12
C ASP A 69 -2.75 -25.45 -3.57
#